data_AF-A0A8D0G425-F1
#
_entry.id   AF-A0A8D0G425-F1
#
_cell.length_a   1.000
_cell.length_b   1.000
_cell.length_c   1.000
_cell.angle_alpha   90.00
_cell.angle_beta   90.00
_cell.angle_gamma   90.00
#
_symmetry.space_group_name_H-M   'P 1'
#
loop_
_entity.id
_entity.type
_entity.pdbx_description
1 polymer ?
#
loop_
_entity_poly.entity_id
_entity_poly.type
_entity_poly.pdbx_seq_one_letter_code
_entity_poly.pdbx_strand_id
1 'polypeptide(L)'
;LHVLFEHAAGYALFAVREVEEIGLLLPQVRAVPAGIRLHFHALVKGLSAQSASKAQLGLGHSYSRAKVKFNVNRVDNMIIQSISLLDQLDKDINTFSMRVREWYGYHFPELIKIVSENYTYCRLAKFIGNRKELSEESLEGLEEIVMDGAKAQAILEASRSSMGMDISPLDLINIESFSSRVISLSEYRKGLQEYLRSKMSQVAPTVTPVHPLPPQVGARLISHAGSLTNLAKYPASTVQILGAEKALFRALKTRGNTPKYGLIFHSTFIGRAAAKNKGRISRYLANKCTIASRIDCFSGAWGPRRGGGCNPGGRFCHDGNFIFRQQHLTVLTTRRRRRRRRKRRRRRRRPGTQRRRTSAAELEPGRAPAYGLTD
;
A
#
# COMPACT_ATOMS: atom_id res chain seq x y z
N LEU A 1 -9.27 -27.23 53.73
CA LEU A 1 -9.20 -26.16 52.69
C LEU A 1 -10.54 -26.11 51.94
N HIS A 2 -11.23 -24.98 51.80
CA HIS A 2 -12.46 -24.92 51.00
C HIS A 2 -12.14 -24.53 49.55
N VAL A 3 -12.58 -25.32 48.58
CA VAL A 3 -12.42 -25.03 47.14
C VAL A 3 -13.77 -24.64 46.58
N LEU A 4 -13.85 -23.40 46.09
CA LEU A 4 -15.04 -22.83 45.47
C LEU A 4 -14.98 -23.12 43.97
N PHE A 5 -15.92 -23.91 43.46
CA PHE A 5 -15.99 -24.27 42.05
C PHE A 5 -17.09 -23.49 41.35
N GLU A 6 -16.70 -22.70 40.35
CA GLU A 6 -17.62 -21.96 39.47
C GLU A 6 -17.95 -22.77 38.22
N HIS A 7 -19.25 -22.95 37.97
CA HIS A 7 -19.76 -23.35 36.66
C HIS A 7 -20.77 -22.30 36.20
N ALA A 8 -20.95 -22.14 34.88
CA ALA A 8 -21.94 -21.24 34.26
C ALA A 8 -23.41 -21.36 34.76
N ALA A 9 -23.71 -22.33 35.64
CA ALA A 9 -25.03 -22.55 36.25
C ALA A 9 -25.07 -22.28 37.78
N GLY A 10 -23.95 -21.94 38.43
CA GLY A 10 -23.90 -21.63 39.87
C GLY A 10 -22.56 -21.94 40.55
N TYR A 11 -22.48 -21.63 41.85
CA TYR A 11 -21.31 -21.84 42.71
C TYR A 11 -21.53 -23.04 43.64
N ALA A 12 -20.53 -23.93 43.74
CA ALA A 12 -20.50 -25.00 44.73
C ALA A 12 -19.25 -24.90 45.61
N LEU A 13 -19.44 -25.00 46.93
CA LEU A 13 -18.39 -24.79 47.94
C LEU A 13 -18.03 -26.13 48.57
N PHE A 14 -16.86 -26.67 48.24
CA PHE A 14 -16.43 -28.00 48.69
C PHE A 14 -15.42 -27.88 49.85
N ALA A 15 -15.67 -28.60 50.94
CA ALA A 15 -14.74 -28.71 52.06
C ALA A 15 -13.74 -29.85 51.83
N VAL A 16 -12.47 -29.52 51.60
CA VAL A 16 -11.38 -30.50 51.50
C VAL A 16 -10.89 -30.82 52.90
N ARG A 17 -11.22 -32.02 53.37
CA ARG A 17 -10.55 -32.73 54.46
C ARG A 17 -9.21 -33.24 53.91
N GLU A 18 -8.10 -32.86 54.53
CA GLU A 18 -6.77 -33.35 54.12
C GLU A 18 -6.67 -34.84 54.44
N VAL A 19 -6.59 -35.66 53.39
CA VAL A 19 -6.32 -37.09 53.45
C VAL A 19 -5.40 -37.42 52.27
N GLU A 20 -4.20 -37.92 52.55
CA GLU A 20 -3.14 -38.22 51.56
C GLU A 20 -3.55 -39.27 50.50
N GLU A 21 -4.66 -39.99 50.72
CA GLU A 21 -5.21 -41.00 49.81
C GLU A 21 -5.82 -40.43 48.52
N ILE A 22 -6.12 -39.12 48.46
CA ILE A 22 -6.79 -38.50 47.28
C ILE A 22 -5.88 -38.52 46.04
N GLY A 23 -4.55 -38.56 46.21
CA GLY A 23 -3.60 -38.67 45.11
C GLY A 23 -3.72 -39.99 44.33
N LEU A 24 -4.09 -41.09 45.00
CA LEU A 24 -4.31 -42.41 44.39
C LEU A 24 -5.67 -42.49 43.66
N LEU A 25 -6.65 -41.68 44.07
CA LEU A 25 -7.99 -41.62 43.49
C LEU A 25 -8.09 -40.63 42.31
N LEU A 26 -7.06 -39.80 42.03
CA LEU A 26 -6.99 -38.90 40.87
C LEU A 26 -7.44 -39.53 39.52
N PRO A 27 -7.01 -40.75 39.13
CA PRO A 27 -7.50 -41.38 37.90
C PRO A 27 -9.01 -41.66 37.94
N GLN A 28 -9.55 -42.05 39.10
CA GLN A 28 -10.97 -42.30 39.29
C GLN A 28 -11.76 -40.98 39.27
N VAL A 29 -11.27 -39.94 39.94
CA VAL A 29 -11.85 -38.59 39.94
C VAL A 29 -11.84 -37.97 38.53
N ARG A 30 -10.83 -38.26 37.69
CA ARG A 30 -10.83 -37.87 36.27
C ARG A 30 -11.78 -38.70 35.40
N ALA A 31 -12.02 -39.97 35.75
CA ALA A 31 -12.94 -40.85 35.04
C ALA A 31 -14.41 -40.50 35.32
N VAL A 32 -14.74 -40.03 36.53
CA VAL A 32 -16.11 -39.65 36.92
C VAL A 32 -16.74 -38.62 35.97
N PRO A 33 -16.11 -37.48 35.61
CA PRO A 33 -16.63 -36.55 34.61
C PRO A 33 -16.85 -37.19 33.24
N ALA A 34 -16.01 -38.13 32.82
CA ALA A 34 -16.17 -38.84 31.56
C ALA A 34 -17.41 -39.75 31.58
N GLY A 35 -17.63 -40.48 32.69
CA GLY A 35 -18.83 -41.27 32.91
C GLY A 35 -20.10 -40.41 32.95
N ILE A 36 -20.05 -39.27 33.66
CA ILE A 36 -21.16 -38.30 33.71
C ILE A 36 -21.47 -37.75 32.31
N ARG A 37 -20.46 -37.46 31.48
CA ARG A 37 -20.66 -36.99 30.10
C ARG A 37 -21.32 -38.05 29.21
N LEU A 38 -20.98 -39.32 29.39
CA LEU A 38 -21.54 -40.42 28.61
C LEU A 38 -23.00 -40.71 28.97
N HIS A 39 -23.32 -40.69 30.26
CA HIS A 39 -24.68 -40.95 30.77
C HIS A 39 -25.50 -39.67 31.06
N PHE A 40 -25.05 -38.52 30.56
CA PHE A 40 -25.67 -37.22 30.84
C PHE A 40 -27.17 -37.16 30.53
N HIS A 41 -27.58 -37.86 29.45
CA HIS A 41 -28.97 -37.98 29.00
C HIS A 41 -29.84 -38.85 29.92
N ALA A 42 -29.26 -39.79 30.65
CA ALA A 42 -29.96 -40.65 31.60
C ALA A 42 -30.04 -40.03 33.00
N LEU A 43 -29.05 -39.19 33.36
CA LEU A 43 -28.97 -38.53 34.66
C LEU A 43 -29.91 -37.32 34.76
N VAL A 44 -30.24 -36.66 33.64
CA VAL A 44 -31.12 -35.48 33.60
C VAL A 44 -32.48 -35.86 33.02
N LYS A 45 -33.51 -35.93 33.88
CA LYS A 45 -34.88 -36.21 33.46
C LYS A 45 -35.37 -35.09 32.50
N GLY A 46 -35.80 -35.47 31.30
CA GLY A 46 -36.32 -34.55 30.28
C GLY A 46 -35.34 -34.14 29.17
N LEU A 47 -34.07 -34.56 29.26
CA LEU A 47 -33.06 -34.27 28.22
C LEU A 47 -32.85 -35.49 27.31
N SER A 48 -33.50 -35.53 26.15
CA SER A 48 -33.26 -36.56 25.15
C SER A 48 -31.86 -36.41 24.52
N ALA A 49 -31.28 -37.52 24.04
CA ALA A 49 -29.98 -37.50 23.37
C ALA A 49 -29.97 -36.55 22.14
N GLN A 50 -31.11 -36.45 21.45
CA GLN A 50 -31.30 -35.56 20.30
C GLN A 50 -31.32 -34.07 20.70
N SER A 51 -32.00 -33.72 21.81
CA SER A 51 -32.05 -32.32 22.28
C SER A 51 -30.69 -31.87 22.83
N ALA A 52 -29.97 -32.75 23.52
CA ALA A 52 -28.61 -32.49 23.98
C ALA A 52 -27.63 -32.24 22.82
N SER A 53 -27.68 -33.06 21.76
CA SER A 53 -26.85 -32.87 20.56
C SER A 53 -27.16 -31.54 19.86
N LYS A 54 -28.45 -31.19 19.71
CA LYS A 54 -28.87 -29.91 19.13
C LYS A 54 -28.42 -28.70 19.95
N ALA A 55 -28.48 -28.80 21.28
CA ALA A 55 -27.99 -27.77 22.19
C ALA A 55 -26.46 -27.62 22.13
N GLN A 56 -25.71 -28.73 22.09
CA GLN A 56 -24.26 -28.72 21.93
C GLN A 56 -23.83 -28.10 20.60
N LEU A 57 -24.53 -28.42 19.50
CA LEU A 57 -24.26 -27.84 18.19
C LEU A 57 -24.58 -26.34 18.17
N GLY A 58 -25.70 -25.93 18.78
CA GLY A 58 -26.07 -24.52 18.95
C GLY A 58 -25.05 -23.74 19.79
N LEU A 59 -24.60 -24.31 20.91
CA LEU A 59 -23.55 -23.74 21.76
C LEU A 59 -22.20 -23.69 21.05
N GLY A 60 -21.82 -24.76 20.34
CA GLY A 60 -20.58 -24.82 19.55
C GLY A 60 -20.55 -23.77 18.45
N HIS A 61 -21.67 -23.58 17.75
CA HIS A 61 -21.83 -22.51 16.77
C HIS A 61 -21.80 -21.13 17.43
N SER A 62 -22.48 -20.93 18.56
CA SER A 62 -22.49 -19.65 19.29
C SER A 62 -21.09 -19.28 19.80
N TYR A 63 -20.40 -20.23 20.42
CA TYR A 63 -19.03 -20.09 20.91
C TYR A 63 -18.06 -19.77 19.78
N SER A 64 -18.13 -20.54 18.68
CA SER A 64 -17.29 -20.31 17.50
C SER A 64 -17.57 -18.95 16.86
N ARG A 65 -18.86 -18.59 16.70
CA ARG A 65 -19.25 -17.28 16.18
C ARG A 65 -18.81 -16.16 17.09
N ALA A 66 -18.90 -16.31 18.42
CA ALA A 66 -18.42 -15.31 19.36
C ALA A 66 -16.90 -15.12 19.23
N LYS A 67 -16.12 -16.20 19.24
CA LYS A 67 -14.67 -16.16 19.04
C LYS A 67 -14.27 -15.58 17.66
N VAL A 68 -15.01 -15.89 16.60
CA VAL A 68 -14.75 -15.36 15.25
C VAL A 68 -15.24 -13.91 15.07
N LYS A 69 -16.33 -13.51 15.72
CA LYS A 69 -16.86 -12.13 15.68
C LYS A 69 -15.88 -11.13 16.31
N PHE A 70 -15.19 -11.52 17.38
CA PHE A 70 -14.15 -10.72 18.04
C PHE A 70 -12.80 -10.70 17.28
N ASN A 71 -12.74 -11.25 16.06
CA ASN A 71 -11.52 -11.20 15.28
C ASN A 71 -11.28 -9.77 14.76
N VAL A 72 -10.33 -9.07 15.38
CA VAL A 72 -9.87 -7.71 15.01
C VAL A 72 -9.49 -7.62 13.54
N ASN A 73 -9.07 -8.74 12.93
CA ASN A 73 -8.69 -8.82 11.52
C ASN A 73 -9.85 -8.63 10.52
N ARG A 74 -11.12 -8.58 10.96
CA ARG A 74 -12.25 -8.29 10.05
C ARG A 74 -12.29 -6.84 9.57
N VAL A 75 -11.66 -5.92 10.29
CA VAL A 75 -11.59 -4.50 9.86
C VAL A 75 -10.77 -4.37 8.58
N ASP A 76 -9.77 -5.23 8.38
CA ASP A 76 -8.93 -5.28 7.17
C ASP A 76 -9.76 -5.55 5.91
N ASN A 77 -10.81 -6.38 6.00
CA ASN A 77 -11.62 -6.76 4.84
C ASN A 77 -12.26 -5.55 4.17
N MET A 78 -12.72 -4.57 4.96
CA MET A 78 -13.31 -3.34 4.41
C MET A 78 -12.27 -2.52 3.67
N ILE A 79 -11.03 -2.45 4.17
CA ILE A 79 -9.92 -1.76 3.50
C ILE A 79 -9.60 -2.43 2.16
N ILE A 80 -9.53 -3.76 2.14
CA ILE A 80 -9.25 -4.56 0.93
C ILE A 80 -10.33 -4.33 -0.13
N GLN A 81 -11.61 -4.37 0.26
CA GLN A 81 -12.70 -4.11 -0.67
C GLN A 81 -12.71 -2.66 -1.16
N SER A 82 -12.47 -1.69 -0.27
CA SER A 82 -12.43 -0.27 -0.65
C SER A 82 -11.31 0.06 -1.64
N ILE A 83 -10.10 -0.50 -1.49
CA ILE A 83 -9.02 -0.24 -2.45
C ILE A 83 -9.24 -0.96 -3.79
N SER A 84 -9.78 -2.18 -3.77
CA SER A 84 -10.15 -2.88 -5.00
C SER A 84 -11.23 -2.11 -5.77
N LEU A 85 -12.21 -1.55 -5.05
CA LEU A 85 -13.25 -0.71 -5.64
C LEU A 85 -12.67 0.59 -6.20
N LEU A 86 -11.74 1.23 -5.50
CA LEU A 86 -11.05 2.44 -5.96
C LEU A 86 -10.27 2.18 -7.26
N ASP A 87 -9.49 1.09 -7.32
CA ASP A 87 -8.73 0.72 -8.51
C ASP A 87 -9.63 0.34 -9.70
N GLN A 88 -10.85 -0.17 -9.43
CA GLN A 88 -11.86 -0.43 -10.46
C GLN A 88 -12.51 0.88 -10.95
N LEU A 89 -12.91 1.77 -10.03
CA LEU A 89 -13.46 3.08 -10.36
C LEU A 89 -12.50 3.91 -11.23
N ASP A 90 -11.19 3.85 -10.99
CA ASP A 90 -10.19 4.56 -11.82
C ASP A 90 -10.27 4.14 -13.30
N LYS A 91 -10.46 2.84 -13.57
CA LYS A 91 -10.59 2.32 -14.94
C LYS A 91 -11.96 2.61 -15.53
N ASP A 92 -13.01 2.48 -14.72
CA ASP A 92 -14.39 2.70 -15.15
C ASP A 92 -14.61 4.16 -15.50
N ILE A 93 -14.14 5.10 -14.66
CA ILE A 93 -14.19 6.54 -14.95
C ILE A 93 -13.47 6.84 -16.26
N ASN A 94 -12.30 6.25 -16.51
CA ASN A 94 -11.60 6.48 -17.77
C ASN A 94 -12.38 5.93 -18.97
N THR A 95 -12.91 4.71 -18.88
CA THR A 95 -13.70 4.09 -19.95
C THR A 95 -15.00 4.88 -20.21
N PHE A 96 -15.71 5.28 -19.16
CA PHE A 96 -16.93 6.07 -19.29
C PHE A 96 -16.65 7.46 -19.85
N SER A 97 -15.59 8.15 -19.42
CA SER A 97 -15.19 9.43 -20.00
C SER A 97 -14.82 9.31 -21.48
N MET A 98 -14.14 8.24 -21.89
CA MET A 98 -13.89 7.98 -23.31
C MET A 98 -15.20 7.75 -24.08
N ARG A 99 -16.17 7.07 -23.47
CA ARG A 99 -17.48 6.86 -24.10
C ARG A 99 -18.30 8.14 -24.24
N VAL A 100 -18.26 9.04 -23.24
CA VAL A 100 -18.86 10.39 -23.32
C VAL A 100 -18.21 11.18 -24.46
N ARG A 101 -16.88 11.07 -24.64
CA ARG A 101 -16.17 11.73 -25.74
C ARG A 101 -16.60 11.24 -27.11
N GLU A 102 -16.76 9.92 -27.28
CA GLU A 102 -17.22 9.36 -28.56
C GLU A 102 -18.66 9.80 -28.88
N TRP A 103 -19.58 9.72 -27.91
CA TRP A 103 -20.98 10.13 -28.10
C TRP A 103 -21.12 11.63 -28.38
N TYR A 104 -20.48 12.47 -27.56
CA TYR A 104 -20.56 13.92 -27.74
C TYR A 104 -19.70 14.40 -28.92
N GLY A 105 -18.70 13.62 -29.33
CA GLY A 105 -17.83 13.94 -30.47
C GLY A 105 -18.55 14.03 -31.80
N TYR A 106 -19.70 13.36 -31.97
CA TYR A 106 -20.56 13.54 -33.16
C TYR A 106 -21.19 14.93 -33.23
N HIS A 107 -21.48 15.53 -32.08
CA HIS A 107 -22.05 16.89 -31.99
C HIS A 107 -20.99 17.97 -31.96
N PHE A 108 -19.90 17.77 -31.21
CA PHE A 108 -18.83 18.75 -31.09
C PHE A 108 -17.43 18.09 -31.12
N PRO A 109 -16.91 17.78 -32.32
CA PRO A 109 -15.65 17.04 -32.47
C PRO A 109 -14.41 17.83 -32.01
N GLU A 110 -14.44 19.16 -32.09
CA GLU A 110 -13.30 20.03 -31.78
C GLU A 110 -13.00 20.10 -30.27
N LEU A 111 -14.01 19.87 -29.42
CA LEU A 111 -13.86 19.90 -27.96
C LEU A 111 -12.84 18.88 -27.44
N ILE A 112 -12.73 17.73 -28.09
CA ILE A 112 -11.81 16.65 -27.72
C ILE A 112 -10.36 17.15 -27.82
N LYS A 113 -10.06 18.02 -28.78
CA LYS A 113 -8.71 18.56 -29.02
C LYS A 113 -8.35 19.65 -28.03
N ILE A 114 -9.33 20.47 -27.63
CA ILE A 114 -9.13 21.60 -26.70
C ILE A 114 -9.00 21.09 -25.25
N VAL A 115 -9.82 20.11 -24.85
CA VAL A 115 -9.91 19.65 -23.46
C VAL A 115 -9.41 18.22 -23.30
N SER A 116 -8.17 18.10 -22.84
CA SER A 116 -7.51 16.80 -22.56
C SER A 116 -7.98 16.14 -21.26
N GLU A 117 -8.36 16.93 -20.26
CA GLU A 117 -8.84 16.44 -18.95
C GLU A 117 -10.25 15.81 -19.07
N ASN A 118 -10.38 14.56 -18.63
CA ASN A 118 -11.62 13.78 -18.75
C ASN A 118 -12.74 14.36 -17.89
N TYR A 119 -12.40 14.82 -16.68
CA TYR A 119 -13.38 15.31 -15.71
C TYR A 119 -13.98 16.65 -16.14
N THR A 120 -13.14 17.57 -16.63
CA THR A 120 -13.57 18.86 -17.16
C THR A 120 -14.40 18.67 -18.42
N TYR A 121 -14.03 17.72 -19.30
CA TYR A 121 -14.81 17.40 -20.50
C TYR A 121 -16.27 17.01 -20.16
N CYS A 122 -16.47 16.12 -19.19
CA CYS A 122 -17.83 15.72 -18.78
C CYS A 122 -18.61 16.87 -18.14
N ARG A 123 -17.95 17.79 -17.42
CA ARG A 123 -18.60 19.01 -16.88
C ARG A 123 -19.01 19.98 -17.99
N LEU A 124 -18.15 20.16 -18.99
CA LEU A 124 -18.42 21.01 -20.15
C LEU A 124 -19.54 20.44 -21.02
N ALA A 125 -19.54 19.14 -21.29
CA ALA A 125 -20.62 18.49 -22.04
C ALA A 125 -21.99 18.67 -21.37
N LYS A 126 -22.02 18.66 -20.02
CA LYS A 126 -23.24 18.94 -19.25
C LYS A 126 -23.66 20.41 -19.35
N PHE A 127 -22.72 21.34 -19.27
CA PHE A 127 -23.03 22.78 -19.27
C PHE A 127 -23.43 23.30 -20.66
N ILE A 128 -22.75 22.82 -21.70
CA ILE A 128 -22.97 23.28 -23.07
C ILE A 128 -24.28 22.74 -23.63
N GLY A 129 -24.57 21.45 -23.43
CA GLY A 129 -25.74 20.80 -24.04
C GLY A 129 -25.78 21.04 -25.56
N ASN A 130 -26.70 21.90 -25.99
CA ASN A 130 -26.90 22.30 -27.38
C ASN A 130 -25.93 23.39 -27.84
N ARG A 131 -25.33 23.20 -29.02
CA ARG A 131 -24.43 24.19 -29.65
C ARG A 131 -25.12 25.53 -29.97
N LYS A 132 -26.45 25.52 -30.14
CA LYS A 132 -27.24 26.68 -30.58
C LYS A 132 -27.56 27.64 -29.43
N GLU A 133 -27.46 27.20 -28.18
CA GLU A 133 -27.71 28.01 -26.98
C GLU A 133 -26.44 28.65 -26.41
N LEU A 134 -25.28 28.43 -27.07
CA LEU A 134 -23.99 28.97 -26.66
C LEU A 134 -23.88 30.46 -27.02
N SER A 135 -24.16 31.33 -26.05
CA SER A 135 -23.96 32.79 -26.12
C SER A 135 -22.73 33.25 -25.31
N GLU A 136 -22.31 34.51 -25.50
CA GLU A 136 -21.21 35.11 -24.73
C GLU A 136 -21.50 35.19 -23.22
N GLU A 137 -22.76 35.05 -22.79
CA GLU A 137 -23.15 34.97 -21.37
C GLU A 137 -22.74 33.63 -20.72
N SER A 138 -22.55 32.58 -21.52
CA SER A 138 -22.06 31.27 -21.05
C SER A 138 -20.54 31.25 -20.83
N LEU A 139 -19.81 32.31 -21.19
CA LEU A 139 -18.35 32.40 -20.97
C LEU A 139 -18.00 32.34 -19.49
N GLU A 140 -18.74 33.03 -18.62
CA GLU A 140 -18.43 33.04 -17.18
C GLU A 140 -18.50 31.64 -16.58
N GLY A 141 -19.54 30.86 -16.91
CA GLY A 141 -19.68 29.46 -16.47
C GLY A 141 -18.64 28.52 -17.08
N LEU A 142 -18.19 28.78 -18.31
CA LEU A 142 -17.10 28.02 -18.95
C LEU A 142 -15.74 28.35 -18.32
N GLU A 143 -15.48 29.61 -18.00
CA GLU A 143 -14.25 30.05 -17.33
C GLU A 143 -14.14 29.47 -15.92
N GLU A 144 -15.23 29.38 -15.16
CA GLU A 144 -15.25 28.72 -13.85
C GLU A 144 -14.88 27.23 -13.94
N ILE A 145 -15.35 26.53 -14.99
CA ILE A 145 -15.11 25.09 -15.15
C ILE A 145 -13.70 24.81 -15.67
N VAL A 146 -13.21 25.62 -16.61
CA VAL A 146 -11.95 25.39 -17.31
C VAL A 146 -10.76 26.00 -16.56
N MET A 147 -11.00 27.00 -15.71
CA MET A 147 -10.01 27.79 -14.98
C MET A 147 -8.93 28.45 -15.87
N ASP A 148 -9.11 28.44 -17.19
CA ASP A 148 -8.26 29.06 -18.21
C ASP A 148 -9.16 29.83 -19.20
N GLY A 149 -9.12 31.17 -19.16
CA GLY A 149 -9.89 32.03 -20.07
C GLY A 149 -9.55 31.83 -21.55
N ALA A 150 -8.28 31.55 -21.87
CA ALA A 150 -7.84 31.27 -23.24
C ALA A 150 -8.49 30.00 -23.82
N LYS A 151 -8.73 28.97 -22.99
CA LYS A 151 -9.42 27.76 -23.44
C LYS A 151 -10.92 27.99 -23.59
N ALA A 152 -11.53 28.79 -22.71
CA ALA A 152 -12.95 29.14 -22.81
C ALA A 152 -13.24 29.91 -24.12
N GLN A 153 -12.39 30.88 -24.47
CA GLN A 153 -12.48 31.60 -25.76
C GLN A 153 -12.28 30.66 -26.95
N ALA A 154 -11.29 29.76 -26.90
CA ALA A 154 -11.08 28.77 -27.96
C ALA A 154 -12.26 27.81 -28.14
N ILE A 155 -12.98 27.46 -27.06
CA ILE A 155 -14.21 26.65 -27.13
C ILE A 155 -15.33 27.41 -27.84
N LEU A 156 -15.47 28.71 -27.57
CA LEU A 156 -16.49 29.55 -28.18
C LEU A 156 -16.22 29.80 -29.67
N GLU A 157 -14.97 30.05 -30.05
CA GLU A 157 -14.54 30.11 -31.45
C GLU A 157 -14.78 28.77 -32.16
N ALA A 158 -14.37 27.66 -31.53
CA ALA A 158 -14.60 26.32 -32.06
C ALA A 158 -16.10 26.00 -32.21
N SER A 159 -16.95 26.49 -31.32
CA SER A 159 -18.41 26.34 -31.44
C SER A 159 -18.94 27.04 -32.69
N ARG A 160 -18.43 28.25 -32.99
CA ARG A 160 -18.80 29.00 -34.20
C ARG A 160 -18.30 28.34 -35.49
N SER A 161 -17.13 27.69 -35.46
CA SER A 161 -16.55 26.98 -36.62
C SER A 161 -16.90 25.49 -36.71
N SER A 162 -17.69 24.95 -35.77
CA SER A 162 -17.89 23.51 -35.63
C SER A 162 -18.60 22.86 -36.82
N MET A 163 -17.98 21.79 -37.33
CA MET A 163 -18.53 20.91 -38.38
C MET A 163 -19.49 19.82 -37.85
N GLY A 164 -19.89 19.89 -36.58
CA GLY A 164 -20.69 18.86 -35.93
C GLY A 164 -22.13 18.71 -36.45
N MET A 165 -22.72 17.55 -36.19
CA MET A 165 -24.11 17.21 -36.54
C MET A 165 -25.10 17.66 -35.46
N ASP A 166 -26.32 18.04 -35.86
CA ASP A 166 -27.42 18.25 -34.92
C ASP A 166 -27.92 16.89 -34.37
N ILE A 167 -27.89 16.72 -33.05
CA ILE A 167 -28.34 15.50 -32.35
C ILE A 167 -29.80 15.65 -31.92
N SER A 168 -30.52 14.52 -31.84
CA SER A 168 -31.89 14.48 -31.30
C SER A 168 -31.93 14.94 -29.83
N PRO A 169 -32.96 15.70 -29.40
CA PRO A 169 -33.12 16.12 -28.00
C PRO A 169 -33.12 14.96 -27.00
N LEU A 170 -33.65 13.79 -27.39
CA LEU A 170 -33.67 12.59 -26.55
C LEU A 170 -32.25 12.07 -26.27
N ASP A 171 -31.41 12.07 -27.31
CA ASP A 171 -30.02 11.61 -27.19
C ASP A 171 -29.19 12.60 -26.37
N LEU A 172 -29.49 13.89 -26.47
CA LEU A 172 -28.86 14.92 -25.66
C LEU A 172 -29.17 14.74 -24.16
N ILE A 173 -30.43 14.45 -23.80
CA ILE A 173 -30.82 14.13 -22.41
C ILE A 173 -30.06 12.89 -21.91
N ASN A 174 -29.89 11.88 -22.76
CA ASN A 174 -29.12 10.68 -22.42
C ASN A 174 -27.63 10.99 -22.20
N ILE A 175 -27.01 11.82 -23.04
CA ILE A 175 -25.62 12.24 -22.89
C ILE A 175 -25.44 13.09 -21.63
N GLU A 176 -26.37 13.99 -21.32
CA GLU A 176 -26.33 14.81 -20.11
C GLU A 176 -26.45 13.92 -18.86
N SER A 177 -27.43 13.01 -18.85
CA SER A 177 -27.63 12.03 -17.78
C SER A 177 -26.38 11.18 -17.57
N PHE A 178 -25.77 10.69 -18.64
CA PHE A 178 -24.54 9.90 -18.57
C PHE A 178 -23.36 10.72 -18.04
N SER A 179 -23.19 11.96 -18.51
CA SER A 179 -22.16 12.89 -18.04
C SER A 179 -22.31 13.21 -16.55
N SER A 180 -23.55 13.43 -16.07
CA SER A 180 -23.85 13.63 -14.66
C SER A 180 -23.47 12.42 -13.79
N ARG A 181 -23.65 11.20 -14.33
CA ARG A 181 -23.29 9.96 -13.65
C ARG A 181 -21.77 9.81 -13.54
N VAL A 182 -21.02 10.19 -14.58
CA VAL A 182 -19.55 10.19 -14.54
C VAL A 182 -19.01 11.22 -13.54
N ILE A 183 -19.63 12.40 -13.45
CA ILE A 183 -19.25 13.42 -12.47
C ILE A 183 -19.48 12.92 -11.03
N SER A 184 -20.66 12.34 -10.75
CA SER A 184 -20.96 11.79 -9.43
C SER A 184 -20.06 10.60 -9.06
N LEU A 185 -19.67 9.75 -10.02
CA LEU A 185 -18.66 8.70 -9.79
C LEU A 185 -17.28 9.26 -9.45
N SER A 186 -16.87 10.36 -10.09
CA SER A 186 -15.60 11.05 -9.78
C SER A 186 -15.61 11.68 -8.39
N GLU A 187 -16.75 12.23 -7.95
CA GLU A 187 -16.92 12.74 -6.59
C GLU A 187 -16.96 11.61 -5.56
N TYR A 188 -17.68 10.52 -5.85
CA TYR A 188 -17.70 9.32 -5.03
C TYR A 188 -16.28 8.74 -4.86
N ARG A 189 -15.47 8.72 -5.92
CA ARG A 189 -14.06 8.33 -5.84
C ARG A 189 -13.27 9.18 -4.84
N LYS A 190 -13.46 10.51 -4.82
CA LYS A 190 -12.82 11.40 -3.83
C LYS A 190 -13.30 11.09 -2.40
N GLY A 191 -14.60 10.89 -2.22
CA GLY A 191 -15.17 10.48 -0.93
C GLY A 191 -14.60 9.15 -0.41
N LEU A 192 -14.47 8.16 -1.31
CA LEU A 192 -13.89 6.86 -0.98
C LEU A 192 -12.40 6.95 -0.63
N GLN A 193 -11.65 7.86 -1.26
CA GLN A 193 -10.25 8.13 -0.92
C GLN A 193 -10.11 8.67 0.52
N GLU A 194 -10.97 9.61 0.91
CA GLU A 194 -10.96 10.16 2.28
C GLU A 194 -11.42 9.11 3.30
N TYR A 195 -12.43 8.30 2.96
CA TYR A 195 -12.86 7.16 3.77
C TYR A 195 -11.70 6.17 3.99
N LEU A 196 -11.00 5.77 2.93
CA LEU A 196 -9.85 4.88 3.03
C LEU A 196 -8.73 5.48 3.90
N ARG A 197 -8.48 6.79 3.78
CA ARG A 197 -7.50 7.51 4.61
C ARG A 197 -7.85 7.45 6.09
N SER A 198 -9.11 7.73 6.45
CA SER A 198 -9.57 7.69 7.85
C SER A 198 -9.49 6.27 8.44
N LYS A 199 -9.91 5.25 7.69
CA LYS A 199 -9.87 3.84 8.13
C LYS A 199 -8.46 3.31 8.26
N MET A 200 -7.58 3.66 7.32
CA MET A 200 -6.17 3.26 7.41
C MET A 200 -5.48 3.87 8.63
N SER A 201 -5.82 5.11 9.00
CA SER A 201 -5.29 5.74 10.21
C SER A 201 -5.72 5.03 11.51
N GLN A 202 -6.86 4.35 11.51
CA GLN A 202 -7.35 3.58 12.67
C GLN A 202 -6.70 2.19 12.73
N VAL A 203 -6.58 1.51 11.58
CA VAL A 203 -6.13 0.11 11.51
C VAL A 203 -4.60 -0.01 11.48
N ALA A 204 -3.92 0.86 10.75
CA ALA A 204 -2.48 0.80 10.55
C ALA A 204 -1.83 2.17 10.80
N PRO A 205 -1.83 2.64 12.07
CA PRO A 205 -1.33 3.96 12.43
C PRO A 205 0.20 4.07 12.36
N THR A 206 0.96 2.99 12.15
CA THR A 206 2.43 3.04 11.99
C THR A 206 2.86 2.80 10.54
N VAL A 207 2.16 1.94 9.79
CA VAL A 207 2.37 1.73 8.34
C VAL A 207 2.04 3.01 7.56
N THR A 208 1.02 3.76 7.99
CA THR A 208 0.61 5.02 7.37
C THR A 208 1.67 6.14 7.53
N PRO A 209 2.24 6.37 8.73
CA PRO A 209 3.33 7.34 8.95
C PRO A 209 4.74 6.75 8.84
N VAL A 210 4.96 5.54 8.29
CA VAL A 210 6.27 5.24 7.70
C VAL A 210 6.43 6.19 6.52
N HIS A 211 6.91 7.39 6.85
CA HIS A 211 7.18 8.52 5.99
C HIS A 211 7.91 7.99 4.77
N PRO A 212 7.31 7.89 3.57
CA PRO A 212 6.39 8.80 2.87
C PRO A 212 5.34 8.05 1.99
N LEU A 213 4.72 6.96 2.47
CA LEU A 213 3.76 6.20 1.66
C LEU A 213 2.35 6.82 1.70
N PRO A 214 1.71 7.06 0.54
CA PRO A 214 0.29 7.38 0.52
C PRO A 214 -0.53 6.23 1.14
N PRO A 215 -1.62 6.52 1.87
CA PRO A 215 -2.52 5.49 2.43
C PRO A 215 -2.99 4.47 1.39
N GLN A 216 -3.12 4.90 0.13
CA GLN A 216 -3.46 4.07 -1.02
C GLN A 216 -2.43 2.95 -1.28
N VAL A 217 -1.13 3.27 -1.19
CA VAL A 217 -0.07 2.26 -1.41
C VAL A 217 -0.04 1.25 -0.27
N GLY A 218 -0.25 1.70 0.97
CA GLY A 218 -0.42 0.83 2.14
C GLY A 218 -1.62 -0.11 1.98
N ALA A 219 -2.77 0.42 1.54
CA ALA A 219 -3.96 -0.38 1.27
C ALA A 219 -3.72 -1.43 0.18
N ARG A 220 -3.04 -1.07 -0.91
CA ARG A 220 -2.68 -2.03 -1.97
C ARG A 220 -1.75 -3.14 -1.47
N LEU A 221 -0.80 -2.85 -0.58
CA LEU A 221 0.06 -3.87 0.03
C LEU A 221 -0.74 -4.85 0.90
N ILE A 222 -1.68 -4.35 1.70
CA ILE A 222 -2.57 -5.18 2.53
C ILE A 222 -3.48 -6.04 1.63
N SER A 223 -4.07 -5.44 0.59
CA SER A 223 -4.92 -6.12 -0.38
C SER A 223 -4.21 -7.27 -1.07
N HIS A 224 -2.96 -7.06 -1.52
CA HIS A 224 -2.19 -8.11 -2.19
C HIS A 224 -1.72 -9.21 -1.23
N ALA A 225 -1.59 -8.92 0.07
CA ALA A 225 -1.31 -9.92 1.10
C ALA A 225 -2.57 -10.64 1.62
N GLY A 226 -3.77 -10.10 1.35
CA GLY A 226 -5.07 -10.62 1.78
C GLY A 226 -5.45 -10.32 3.24
N SER A 227 -4.50 -9.90 4.09
CA SER A 227 -4.73 -9.41 5.46
C SER A 227 -3.48 -8.69 5.97
N LEU A 228 -3.64 -7.79 6.93
CA LEU A 228 -2.51 -7.15 7.61
C LEU A 228 -1.62 -8.19 8.33
N THR A 229 -2.22 -9.26 8.86
CA THR A 229 -1.49 -10.35 9.54
C THR A 229 -0.56 -11.12 8.59
N ASN A 230 -1.02 -11.39 7.37
CA ASN A 230 -0.21 -12.05 6.34
C ASN A 230 0.92 -11.13 5.86
N LEU A 231 0.63 -9.82 5.72
CA LEU A 231 1.65 -8.84 5.38
C LEU A 231 2.75 -8.76 6.45
N ALA A 232 2.42 -8.86 7.73
CA ALA A 232 3.38 -8.87 8.84
C ALA A 232 4.29 -10.11 8.82
N LYS A 233 3.77 -11.26 8.35
CA LYS A 233 4.52 -12.51 8.20
C LYS A 233 5.49 -12.49 7.03
N TYR A 234 5.20 -11.72 5.97
CA TYR A 234 6.08 -11.64 4.81
C TYR A 234 7.48 -11.10 5.16
N PRO A 235 8.55 -11.65 4.54
CA PRO A 235 9.87 -11.07 4.66
C PRO A 235 9.96 -9.80 3.81
N ALA A 236 10.87 -8.91 4.19
CA ALA A 236 11.02 -7.63 3.51
C ALA A 236 11.45 -7.74 2.03
N SER A 237 12.15 -8.81 1.67
CA SER A 237 12.50 -9.12 0.27
C SER A 237 11.26 -9.37 -0.60
N THR A 238 10.23 -10.02 -0.05
CA THR A 238 8.96 -10.27 -0.76
C THR A 238 8.14 -8.99 -0.84
N VAL A 239 8.06 -8.22 0.25
CA VAL A 239 7.39 -6.91 0.28
C VAL A 239 7.99 -5.94 -0.74
N GLN A 240 9.31 -6.01 -1.00
CA GLN A 240 9.98 -5.19 -2.01
C GLN A 240 9.44 -5.40 -3.44
N ILE A 241 9.12 -6.64 -3.80
CA ILE A 241 8.74 -7.07 -5.16
C ILE A 241 7.24 -7.36 -5.29
N LEU A 242 6.45 -7.12 -4.23
CA LEU A 242 5.01 -7.36 -4.18
C LEU A 242 4.30 -6.65 -5.35
N GLY A 243 3.48 -7.37 -6.12
CA GLY A 243 2.81 -6.86 -7.33
C GLY A 243 3.65 -6.88 -8.62
N ALA A 244 4.94 -7.24 -8.57
CA ALA A 244 5.77 -7.49 -9.75
C ALA A 244 6.02 -8.99 -10.01
N GLU A 245 5.20 -9.85 -9.44
CA GLU A 245 5.39 -11.32 -9.42
C GLU A 245 5.39 -11.93 -10.82
N LYS A 246 4.48 -11.52 -11.70
CA LYS A 246 4.46 -11.99 -13.11
C LYS A 246 5.77 -11.70 -13.83
N ALA A 247 6.32 -10.50 -13.64
CA ALA A 247 7.59 -10.10 -14.24
C ALA A 247 8.78 -10.85 -13.62
N LEU A 248 8.72 -11.11 -12.31
CA LEU A 248 9.71 -11.91 -11.60
C LEU A 248 9.75 -13.36 -12.13
N PHE A 249 8.60 -14.02 -12.22
CA PHE A 249 8.52 -15.40 -12.71
C PHE A 249 8.91 -15.51 -14.18
N ARG A 250 8.54 -14.54 -15.01
CA ARG A 250 9.00 -14.46 -16.40
C ARG A 250 10.53 -14.37 -16.48
N ALA A 251 11.13 -13.46 -15.71
CA ALA A 251 12.58 -13.30 -15.67
C ALA A 251 13.31 -14.54 -15.13
N LEU A 252 12.72 -15.23 -14.15
CA LEU A 252 13.27 -16.49 -13.64
C LEU A 252 13.28 -17.58 -14.73
N LYS A 253 12.18 -17.69 -15.50
CA LYS A 253 12.03 -18.66 -16.59
C LYS A 253 12.99 -18.40 -17.75
N THR A 254 13.17 -17.12 -18.11
CA THR A 254 14.06 -16.71 -19.22
C THR A 254 15.49 -16.41 -18.79
N ARG A 255 15.83 -16.61 -17.50
CA ARG A 255 17.09 -16.16 -16.88
C ARG A 255 17.43 -14.68 -17.20
N GLY A 256 16.41 -13.84 -17.30
CA GLY A 256 16.52 -12.41 -17.55
C GLY A 256 16.73 -11.59 -16.28
N ASN A 257 16.74 -10.27 -16.43
CA ASN A 257 16.87 -9.34 -15.30
C ASN A 257 15.60 -9.37 -14.43
N THR A 258 15.78 -9.62 -13.13
CA THR A 258 14.67 -9.59 -12.17
C THR A 258 14.22 -8.16 -11.83
N PRO A 259 12.91 -7.96 -11.59
CA PRO A 259 12.39 -6.65 -11.17
C PRO A 259 12.93 -6.28 -9.78
N LYS A 260 13.27 -5.01 -9.60
CA LYS A 260 13.86 -4.49 -8.34
C LYS A 260 12.82 -3.89 -7.38
N TYR A 261 11.60 -3.67 -7.84
CA TYR A 261 10.53 -3.00 -7.10
C TYR A 261 9.17 -3.43 -7.65
N GLY A 262 8.15 -3.45 -6.78
CA GLY A 262 6.75 -3.67 -7.14
C GLY A 262 5.88 -2.46 -6.78
N LEU A 263 4.79 -2.69 -6.03
CA LEU A 263 3.80 -1.67 -5.65
C LEU A 263 4.40 -0.47 -4.90
N ILE A 264 5.50 -0.69 -4.16
CA ILE A 264 6.21 0.35 -3.40
C ILE A 264 6.79 1.43 -4.33
N PHE A 265 7.04 1.11 -5.61
CA PHE A 265 7.56 2.06 -6.59
C PHE A 265 6.66 3.29 -6.81
N HIS A 266 5.35 3.13 -6.65
CA HIS A 266 4.38 4.22 -6.80
C HIS A 266 4.43 5.26 -5.67
N SER A 267 5.26 5.05 -4.64
CA SER A 267 5.54 6.10 -3.67
C SER A 267 6.25 7.28 -4.33
N THR A 268 5.77 8.49 -4.05
CA THR A 268 6.32 9.76 -4.56
C THR A 268 7.84 9.88 -4.31
N PHE A 269 8.32 9.28 -3.22
CA PHE A 269 9.72 9.27 -2.83
C PHE A 269 10.62 8.45 -3.75
N ILE A 270 10.18 7.28 -4.21
CA ILE A 270 10.94 6.48 -5.18
C ILE A 270 10.84 7.11 -6.57
N GLY A 271 9.70 7.71 -6.89
CA GLY A 271 9.49 8.49 -8.12
C GLY A 271 10.54 9.60 -8.29
N ARG A 272 10.76 10.40 -7.24
CA ARG A 272 11.70 11.54 -7.23
C ARG A 272 13.18 11.14 -7.19
N ALA A 273 13.51 9.92 -6.80
CA ALA A 273 14.91 9.49 -6.66
C ALA A 273 15.58 9.19 -8.01
N ALA A 274 16.89 9.44 -8.13
CA ALA A 274 17.67 9.09 -9.33
C ALA A 274 17.65 7.56 -9.59
N ALA A 275 17.56 7.16 -10.87
CA ALA A 275 17.39 5.75 -11.30
C ALA A 275 18.41 4.76 -10.67
N LYS A 276 19.66 5.20 -10.46
CA LYS A 276 20.72 4.39 -9.83
C LYS A 276 20.43 4.05 -8.36
N ASN A 277 19.71 4.92 -7.64
CA ASN A 277 19.44 4.78 -6.21
C ASN A 277 18.09 4.12 -5.91
N LYS A 278 17.17 4.06 -6.88
CA LYS A 278 15.79 3.53 -6.69
C LYS A 278 15.77 2.14 -6.07
N GLY A 279 16.63 1.22 -6.52
CA GLY A 279 16.68 -0.14 -5.98
C GLY A 279 17.18 -0.23 -4.53
N ARG A 280 18.11 0.64 -4.12
CA ARG A 280 18.60 0.69 -2.73
C ARG A 280 17.55 1.27 -1.79
N ILE A 281 16.88 2.32 -2.24
CA ILE A 281 15.81 3.00 -1.50
C ILE A 281 14.61 2.06 -1.35
N SER A 282 14.21 1.36 -2.41
CA SER A 282 13.11 0.38 -2.38
C SER A 282 13.35 -0.71 -1.33
N ARG A 283 14.57 -1.26 -1.25
CA ARG A 283 14.92 -2.26 -0.23
C ARG A 283 14.86 -1.69 1.20
N TYR A 284 15.38 -0.48 1.40
CA TYR A 284 15.32 0.18 2.70
C TYR A 284 13.87 0.43 3.14
N LEU A 285 13.03 0.90 2.21
CA LEU A 285 11.64 1.18 2.46
C LEU A 285 10.84 -0.10 2.75
N ALA A 286 11.09 -1.19 2.01
CA ALA A 286 10.47 -2.49 2.26
C ALA A 286 10.80 -3.01 3.67
N ASN A 287 12.07 -2.92 4.10
CA ASN A 287 12.47 -3.29 5.47
C ASN A 287 11.70 -2.49 6.53
N LYS A 288 11.56 -1.18 6.34
CA LYS A 288 10.85 -0.30 7.28
C LYS A 288 9.36 -0.56 7.29
N CYS A 289 8.77 -0.79 6.11
CA CYS A 289 7.37 -1.16 5.95
C CYS A 289 7.06 -2.48 6.68
N THR A 290 7.88 -3.53 6.49
CA THR A 290 7.68 -4.82 7.18
C THR A 290 7.74 -4.68 8.70
N ILE A 291 8.67 -3.89 9.23
CA ILE A 291 8.75 -3.63 10.68
C ILE A 291 7.49 -2.92 11.15
N ALA A 292 7.03 -1.88 10.44
CA ALA A 292 5.82 -1.15 10.80
C ALA A 292 4.56 -2.02 10.72
N SER A 293 4.42 -2.86 9.69
CA SER A 293 3.28 -3.80 9.58
C SER A 293 3.24 -4.80 10.74
N ARG A 294 4.40 -5.23 11.23
CA ARG A 294 4.48 -6.09 12.42
C ARG A 294 4.10 -5.35 13.70
N ILE A 295 4.56 -4.11 13.85
CA ILE A 295 4.18 -3.27 14.99
C ILE A 295 2.67 -3.11 15.00
N ASP A 296 2.05 -2.67 13.90
CA ASP A 296 0.60 -2.43 13.83
C ASP A 296 -0.22 -3.70 14.05
N CYS A 297 0.21 -4.83 13.49
CA CYS A 297 -0.49 -6.11 13.65
C CYS A 297 -0.46 -6.61 15.12
N PHE A 298 0.63 -6.39 15.86
CA PHE A 298 0.81 -6.96 17.20
C PHE A 298 0.66 -5.94 18.33
N SER A 299 0.60 -4.63 18.04
CA SER A 299 0.48 -3.58 19.05
C SER A 299 -0.90 -3.48 19.70
N GLY A 300 -1.94 -4.03 19.06
CA GLY A 300 -3.31 -4.03 19.59
C GLY A 300 -3.64 -5.17 20.58
N ALA A 301 -2.71 -6.10 20.83
CA ALA A 301 -2.96 -7.29 21.63
C ALA A 301 -2.41 -7.24 23.08
N TRP A 302 -1.80 -6.14 23.51
CA TRP A 302 -1.37 -5.96 24.89
C TRP A 302 -2.43 -5.16 25.64
N GLY A 303 -3.03 -5.79 26.67
CA GLY A 303 -4.10 -5.26 27.51
C GLY A 303 -3.76 -3.95 28.25
N PRO A 304 -4.63 -3.50 29.18
CA PRO A 304 -4.61 -2.15 29.72
C PRO A 304 -3.21 -1.79 30.22
N ARG A 305 -2.66 -0.74 29.60
CA ARG A 305 -1.34 -0.19 29.90
C ARG A 305 -1.27 0.15 31.39
N ARG A 306 -0.60 -0.68 32.19
CA ARG A 306 0.00 -0.21 33.44
C ARG A 306 1.11 0.79 33.04
N GLY A 307 0.91 2.03 33.48
CA GLY A 307 1.84 3.16 33.54
C GLY A 307 3.11 3.10 32.70
N GLY A 308 3.20 3.99 31.71
CA GLY A 308 4.44 4.30 31.03
C GLY A 308 4.23 4.67 29.57
N GLY A 309 4.15 5.97 29.30
CA GLY A 309 4.09 6.53 27.95
C GLY A 309 5.35 6.22 27.15
N CYS A 310 5.45 5.02 26.59
CA CYS A 310 6.33 4.73 25.49
C CYS A 310 5.46 4.73 24.24
N ASN A 311 5.63 5.75 23.41
CA ASN A 311 5.12 5.81 22.05
C ASN A 311 6.28 5.39 21.13
N PRO A 312 6.47 4.08 20.84
CA PRO A 312 7.66 3.61 20.11
C PRO A 312 7.61 4.05 18.63
N GLY A 313 6.40 4.30 18.10
CA GLY A 313 6.17 4.77 16.74
C GLY A 313 6.69 6.18 16.48
N GLY A 314 6.59 7.08 17.48
CA GLY A 314 7.04 8.47 17.34
C GLY A 314 8.55 8.62 17.19
N ARG A 315 9.34 7.80 17.90
CA ARG A 315 10.82 7.82 17.79
C ARG A 315 11.31 7.22 16.47
N PHE A 316 10.64 6.17 15.97
CA PHE A 316 10.99 5.56 14.68
C PHE A 316 10.75 6.51 13.49
N CYS A 317 9.72 7.37 13.59
CA CYS A 317 9.45 8.41 12.60
C CYS A 317 10.48 9.56 12.66
N HIS A 318 10.91 9.97 13.87
CA HIS A 318 11.93 11.01 14.05
C HIS A 318 13.34 10.56 13.61
N ASP A 319 13.73 9.31 13.86
CA ASP A 319 15.03 8.78 13.46
C ASP A 319 15.18 8.65 11.94
N GLY A 320 14.06 8.50 11.20
CA GLY A 320 14.05 8.52 9.74
C GLY A 320 14.46 9.87 9.16
N ASN A 321 14.01 10.98 9.77
CA ASN A 321 14.42 12.34 9.42
C ASN A 321 15.90 12.59 9.75
N PHE A 322 16.42 11.98 10.81
CA PHE A 322 17.82 12.12 11.21
C PHE A 322 18.79 11.37 10.28
N ILE A 323 18.40 10.18 9.80
CA ILE A 323 19.23 9.38 8.88
C ILE A 323 19.20 9.94 7.44
N PHE A 324 18.12 10.61 7.01
CA PHE A 324 18.02 11.18 5.67
C PHE A 324 18.67 12.57 5.51
N ARG A 325 18.67 13.42 6.55
CA ARG A 325 19.46 14.67 6.53
C ARG A 325 20.96 14.40 6.37
N GLN A 326 21.48 13.27 6.87
CA GLN A 326 22.89 12.89 6.71
C GLN A 326 23.26 12.24 5.38
N GLN A 327 22.28 11.83 4.55
CA GLN A 327 22.56 11.16 3.27
C GLN A 327 22.47 12.08 2.05
N HIS A 328 22.16 13.36 2.25
CA HIS A 328 22.53 14.39 1.28
C HIS A 328 24.07 14.47 1.19
N LEU A 329 24.61 13.84 0.15
CA LEU A 329 25.90 14.10 -0.49
C LEU A 329 27.25 13.71 0.18
N THR A 330 27.37 13.45 1.49
CA THR A 330 28.71 13.40 2.13
C THR A 330 29.23 12.03 2.61
N VAL A 331 28.39 11.03 2.90
CA VAL A 331 28.86 9.80 3.58
C VAL A 331 29.40 8.71 2.63
N LEU A 332 28.89 8.63 1.39
CA LEU A 332 29.40 7.66 0.39
C LEU A 332 30.74 8.08 -0.22
N THR A 333 30.98 9.39 -0.37
CA THR A 333 32.27 9.94 -0.81
C THR A 333 33.33 9.77 0.28
N THR A 334 33.00 9.96 1.56
CA THR A 334 33.95 9.79 2.68
C THR A 334 34.28 8.33 2.98
N ARG A 335 33.33 7.37 2.94
CA ARG A 335 33.63 5.93 3.10
C ARG A 335 34.39 5.35 1.91
N ARG A 336 34.08 5.74 0.66
CA ARG A 336 34.90 5.37 -0.52
C ARG A 336 36.29 6.02 -0.48
N ARG A 337 36.42 7.27 -0.03
CA ARG A 337 37.73 7.93 0.19
C ARG A 337 38.52 7.29 1.33
N ARG A 338 37.90 6.86 2.44
CA ARG A 338 38.57 6.12 3.53
C ARG A 338 39.02 4.72 3.11
N ARG A 339 38.21 3.97 2.34
CA ARG A 339 38.63 2.66 1.77
C ARG A 339 39.72 2.82 0.69
N ARG A 340 39.65 3.86 -0.17
CA ARG A 340 40.73 4.19 -1.13
C ARG A 340 42.01 4.66 -0.45
N ARG A 341 41.92 5.44 0.65
CA ARG A 341 43.07 5.83 1.49
C ARG A 341 43.68 4.64 2.25
N ARG A 342 42.87 3.70 2.77
CA ARG A 342 43.36 2.45 3.38
C ARG A 342 44.01 1.51 2.34
N LYS A 343 43.45 1.38 1.12
CA LYS A 343 44.10 0.64 0.02
C LYS A 343 45.39 1.31 -0.47
N ARG A 344 45.44 2.66 -0.58
CA ARG A 344 46.67 3.40 -0.91
C ARG A 344 47.74 3.31 0.18
N ARG A 345 47.36 3.35 1.48
CA ARG A 345 48.29 3.14 2.60
C ARG A 345 48.82 1.70 2.67
N ARG A 346 48.01 0.69 2.31
CA ARG A 346 48.47 -0.71 2.19
C ARG A 346 49.39 -0.93 0.97
N ARG A 347 49.20 -0.19 -0.13
CA ARG A 347 50.12 -0.24 -1.30
C ARG A 347 51.46 0.46 -1.03
N ARG A 348 51.49 1.52 -0.22
CA ARG A 348 52.73 2.22 0.20
C ARG A 348 53.55 1.49 1.26
N ARG A 349 53.04 0.41 1.86
CA ARG A 349 53.71 -0.39 2.91
C ARG A 349 54.23 -1.75 2.40
N ARG A 350 54.39 -1.94 1.08
CA ARG A 350 55.14 -3.07 0.55
C ARG A 350 56.59 -2.63 0.32
N PRO A 351 57.57 -3.11 1.09
CA PRO A 351 58.98 -2.99 0.72
C PRO A 351 59.31 -4.03 -0.36
N GLY A 352 60.12 -3.66 -1.35
CA GLY A 352 60.81 -4.59 -2.24
C GLY A 352 60.18 -4.79 -3.62
N THR A 353 60.49 -3.89 -4.56
CA THR A 353 60.90 -4.22 -5.94
C THR A 353 61.30 -2.92 -6.65
N GLN A 354 62.49 -2.45 -6.30
CA GLN A 354 63.21 -1.46 -7.09
C GLN A 354 64.25 -2.25 -7.87
N ARG A 355 64.09 -2.35 -9.20
CA ARG A 355 65.21 -2.53 -10.12
C ARG A 355 64.78 -2.31 -11.58
N ARG A 356 65.55 -1.41 -12.21
CA ARG A 356 65.70 -1.14 -13.66
C ARG A 356 64.59 -0.33 -14.33
N ARG A 357 64.79 1.00 -14.35
CA ARG A 357 64.73 1.86 -15.55
C ARG A 357 64.99 3.32 -15.13
N THR A 358 66.23 3.62 -14.76
CA THR A 358 66.79 4.99 -14.75
C THR A 358 68.32 4.87 -14.79
N SER A 359 68.84 4.71 -16.00
CA SER A 359 70.25 4.91 -16.35
C SER A 359 70.28 5.37 -17.80
N ALA A 360 70.05 6.66 -17.99
CA ALA A 360 70.26 7.49 -19.18
C ALA A 360 69.58 8.85 -18.84
N ALA A 361 70.23 9.67 -18.02
CA ALA A 361 71.26 10.65 -18.39
C ALA A 361 70.59 11.99 -18.78
N GLU A 362 70.76 12.95 -17.88
CA GLU A 362 70.51 14.38 -18.07
C GLU A 362 71.61 15.01 -18.94
N LEU A 363 71.19 15.98 -19.77
CA LEU A 363 71.82 17.26 -20.15
C LEU A 363 73.20 17.30 -20.84
N GLU A 364 73.25 17.98 -22.00
CA GLU A 364 73.97 19.26 -22.25
C GLU A 364 73.63 19.80 -23.68
N PRO A 365 73.65 21.13 -23.95
CA PRO A 365 73.20 21.72 -25.22
C PRO A 365 74.35 22.22 -26.13
N GLY A 366 74.13 22.21 -27.45
CA GLY A 366 74.80 23.11 -28.40
C GLY A 366 75.62 22.49 -29.54
N ARG A 367 75.05 22.50 -30.76
CA ARG A 367 75.66 22.91 -32.06
C ARG A 367 74.75 22.49 -33.23
N ALA A 368 74.44 23.45 -34.10
CA ALA A 368 73.75 23.25 -35.39
C ALA A 368 74.79 22.95 -36.51
N PRO A 369 74.41 22.93 -37.80
CA PRO A 369 73.62 21.93 -38.53
C PRO A 369 74.41 21.37 -39.75
N ALA A 370 73.99 20.26 -40.37
CA ALA A 370 74.42 19.93 -41.74
C ALA A 370 73.46 18.97 -42.49
N TYR A 371 72.90 19.52 -43.57
CA TYR A 371 72.43 18.98 -44.84
C TYR A 371 72.72 17.52 -45.24
N GLY A 372 71.78 16.98 -46.05
CA GLY A 372 72.01 15.94 -47.07
C GLY A 372 71.11 14.70 -46.87
N LEU A 373 69.98 14.55 -47.58
CA LEU A 373 69.81 14.01 -48.95
C LEU A 373 69.89 12.46 -49.03
N THR A 374 68.99 11.90 -49.86
CA THR A 374 68.89 10.53 -50.41
C THR A 374 68.46 9.43 -49.42
N ASP A 375 67.46 8.58 -49.68
CA ASP A 375 66.55 8.33 -50.82
C ASP A 375 65.18 7.84 -50.30
#